data_AF-A0A3M9YVQ8-F1
#
_entry.id   AF-A0A3M9YVQ8-F1
#
_cell.length_a   1.000
_cell.length_b   1.000
_cell.length_c   1.000
_cell.angle_alpha   90.00
_cell.angle_beta   90.00
_cell.angle_gamma   90.00
#
_symmetry.space_group_name_H-M   'P 1'
#
loop_
_entity.id
_entity.type
_entity.pdbx_description
1 polymer ?
#
loop_
_entity_poly.entity_id
_entity_poly.type
_entity_poly.pdbx_seq_one_letter_code
_entity_poly.pdbx_strand_id
1 'polypeptide(L)'
;MELSDIEANLRNSDYQYRLKAISALKDYSVEIAVPRLLQHLHDPEFLVRTFVAMGLGKQQTAESFAALLELMKFDNTPSVRAEAANSLSLFGRIAAAHLVQACIQDDHWLVRRSIMAALV
;
A
#
# COMPACT_ATOMS: atom_id res chain seq x y z
N MET A 1 7.13 -0.89 -19.97
CA MET A 1 7.74 -2.14 -19.47
C MET A 1 6.73 -3.22 -19.76
N GLU A 2 7.12 -4.26 -20.48
CA GLU A 2 6.20 -5.34 -20.85
C GLU A 2 5.82 -6.15 -19.61
N LEU A 3 4.65 -6.80 -19.63
CA LEU A 3 4.15 -7.57 -18.49
C LEU A 3 5.09 -8.73 -18.10
N SER A 4 5.77 -9.33 -19.09
CA SER A 4 6.79 -10.36 -18.86
C SER A 4 7.98 -9.85 -18.06
N ASP A 5 8.41 -8.62 -18.32
CA ASP A 5 9.54 -8.01 -17.59
C ASP A 5 9.12 -7.65 -16.16
N ILE A 6 7.86 -7.23 -15.97
CA ILE A 6 7.30 -6.98 -14.64
C ILE A 6 7.32 -8.27 -13.82
N GLU A 7 6.82 -9.39 -14.35
CA GLU A 7 6.83 -10.69 -13.69
C GLU A 7 8.23 -11.15 -13.30
N ALA A 8 9.20 -10.99 -14.20
CA ALA A 8 10.60 -11.34 -13.92
C ALA A 8 11.17 -10.47 -12.79
N ASN A 9 10.88 -9.17 -12.81
CA ASN A 9 11.36 -8.21 -11.82
C ASN A 9 10.71 -8.40 -10.44
N LEU A 10 9.43 -8.78 -10.38
CA LEU A 10 8.74 -9.09 -9.11
C LEU A 10 9.39 -10.26 -8.36
N ARG A 11 9.96 -11.23 -9.08
CA ARG A 11 10.61 -12.42 -8.50
C ARG A 11 12.09 -12.23 -8.19
N ASN A 12 12.63 -11.04 -8.45
CA ASN A 12 14.05 -10.77 -8.27
C ASN A 12 14.41 -10.67 -6.77
N SER A 13 15.56 -11.22 -6.40
CA SER A 13 16.07 -11.16 -5.02
C SER A 13 16.42 -9.72 -4.60
N ASP A 14 16.88 -8.90 -5.55
CA ASP A 14 17.13 -7.48 -5.33
C ASP A 14 15.81 -6.69 -5.34
N TYR A 15 15.53 -6.04 -4.22
CA TYR A 15 14.31 -5.27 -4.01
C TYR A 15 14.17 -4.09 -4.97
N GLN A 16 15.26 -3.58 -5.54
CA GLN A 16 15.19 -2.46 -6.49
C GLN A 16 14.46 -2.86 -7.77
N TYR A 17 14.63 -4.10 -8.23
CA TYR A 17 13.88 -4.64 -9.36
C TYR A 17 12.41 -4.84 -9.00
N ARG A 18 12.12 -5.35 -7.79
CA ARG A 18 10.74 -5.48 -7.30
C ARG A 18 10.05 -4.12 -7.22
N LEU A 19 10.71 -3.09 -6.68
CA LEU A 19 10.21 -1.71 -6.65
C LEU A 19 9.90 -1.17 -8.05
N LYS A 20 10.79 -1.43 -9.02
CA LYS A 20 10.59 -1.02 -10.41
C LYS A 20 9.36 -1.68 -11.01
N ALA A 21 9.14 -2.96 -10.74
CA ALA A 21 7.95 -3.69 -11.17
C ALA A 21 6.67 -3.18 -10.52
N ILE A 22 6.65 -3.05 -9.19
CA ILE A 22 5.52 -2.52 -8.42
C ILE A 22 5.14 -1.12 -8.92
N SER A 23 6.13 -0.26 -9.18
CA SER A 23 5.90 1.09 -9.72
C SER A 23 5.29 1.07 -11.12
N ALA A 24 5.64 0.09 -11.95
CA ALA A 24 5.11 -0.04 -13.30
C ALA A 24 3.64 -0.50 -13.32
N LEU A 25 3.20 -1.26 -12.30
CA LEU A 25 1.82 -1.73 -12.20
C LEU A 25 0.78 -0.61 -12.06
N LYS A 26 1.19 0.62 -11.76
CA LYS A 26 0.27 1.78 -11.68
C LYS A 26 -0.44 2.07 -13.01
N ASP A 27 0.19 1.71 -14.14
CA ASP A 27 -0.29 2.00 -15.50
C ASP A 27 -1.06 0.81 -16.11
N TYR A 28 -1.29 -0.25 -15.32
CA TYR A 28 -2.00 -1.46 -15.71
C TYR A 28 -3.44 -1.48 -15.17
N SER A 29 -4.29 -2.28 -15.82
CA SER A 29 -5.67 -2.49 -15.37
C SER A 29 -5.71 -3.14 -13.99
N VAL A 30 -6.83 -2.94 -13.29
CA VAL A 30 -7.09 -3.48 -11.95
C VAL A 30 -6.87 -4.99 -11.89
N GLU A 31 -7.35 -5.72 -12.91
CA GLU A 31 -7.28 -7.17 -13.01
C GLU A 31 -5.84 -7.69 -13.11
N ILE A 32 -4.94 -6.85 -13.62
CA ILE A 32 -3.51 -7.16 -13.73
C ILE A 32 -2.77 -6.69 -12.47
N ALA A 33 -3.02 -5.46 -12.03
CA ALA A 33 -2.27 -4.79 -10.99
C ALA A 33 -2.54 -5.38 -9.60
N VAL A 34 -3.81 -5.50 -9.20
CA VAL A 34 -4.19 -5.86 -7.82
C VAL A 34 -3.63 -7.22 -7.40
N PRO A 35 -3.79 -8.33 -8.16
CA PRO A 35 -3.26 -9.63 -7.74
C PRO A 35 -1.74 -9.62 -7.52
N ARG A 36 -1.00 -8.84 -8.32
CA ARG A 36 0.46 -8.74 -8.25
C ARG A 36 0.93 -7.86 -7.09
N LEU A 37 0.21 -6.77 -6.82
CA LEU A 37 0.46 -5.95 -5.63
C LEU A 37 0.24 -6.76 -4.35
N LEU A 38 -0.85 -7.54 -4.28
CA LEU A 38 -1.17 -8.38 -3.12
C LEU A 38 -0.13 -9.46 -2.85
N GLN A 39 0.52 -10.02 -3.89
CA GLN A 39 1.62 -10.98 -3.71
C GLN A 39 2.82 -10.40 -2.94
N HIS A 40 2.98 -9.07 -2.94
CA HIS A 40 4.07 -8.36 -2.26
C HIS A 40 3.61 -7.59 -1.02
N LEU A 41 2.40 -7.88 -0.50
CA LEU A 41 1.87 -7.24 0.71
C LEU A 41 2.80 -7.42 1.92
N HIS A 42 3.48 -8.55 2.00
CA HIS A 42 4.43 -8.89 3.07
C HIS A 42 5.87 -8.98 2.57
N ASP A 43 6.23 -8.19 1.56
CA ASP A 43 7.60 -8.16 1.05
C ASP A 43 8.59 -7.86 2.21
N PRO A 44 9.74 -8.57 2.29
CA PRO A 44 10.70 -8.35 3.36
C PRO A 44 11.22 -6.91 3.39
N GLU A 45 11.25 -6.22 2.24
CA GLU A 45 11.71 -4.84 2.14
C GLU A 45 10.56 -3.85 2.38
N PHE A 46 10.70 -2.99 3.39
CA PHE A 46 9.65 -2.04 3.75
C PHE A 46 9.39 -1.01 2.65
N LEU A 47 10.40 -0.65 1.85
CA LEU A 47 10.20 0.21 0.69
C LEU A 47 9.26 -0.43 -0.32
N VAL A 48 9.37 -1.75 -0.56
CA VAL A 48 8.47 -2.46 -1.48
C VAL A 48 7.05 -2.41 -0.94
N ARG A 49 6.85 -2.73 0.35
CA ARG A 49 5.52 -2.66 0.99
C ARG A 49 4.90 -1.26 0.95
N THR A 50 5.72 -0.22 1.10
CA THR A 50 5.29 1.19 0.97
C THR A 50 4.75 1.47 -0.44
N PHE A 51 5.46 1.02 -1.49
CA PHE A 51 5.01 1.18 -2.88
C PHE A 51 3.80 0.28 -3.21
N VAL A 52 3.69 -0.89 -2.59
CA VAL A 52 2.51 -1.74 -2.67
C VAL A 52 1.28 -1.00 -2.11
N ALA A 53 1.40 -0.39 -0.93
CA ALA A 53 0.32 0.41 -0.34
C ALA A 53 -0.13 1.54 -1.29
N MET A 54 0.83 2.33 -1.79
CA MET A 54 0.55 3.39 -2.75
C MET A 54 -0.13 2.87 -4.03
N GLY A 55 0.32 1.73 -4.55
CA GLY A 55 -0.27 1.07 -5.71
C GLY A 55 -1.71 0.65 -5.46
N LEU A 56 -1.97 -0.03 -4.34
CA LEU A 56 -3.31 -0.48 -3.95
C LEU A 56 -4.27 0.70 -3.75
N GLY A 57 -3.78 1.80 -3.19
CA GLY A 57 -4.52 3.05 -3.03
C GLY A 57 -5.02 3.61 -4.36
N LYS A 58 -4.25 3.49 -5.44
CA LYS A 58 -4.65 3.94 -6.78
C LYS A 58 -5.67 3.01 -7.45
N GLN A 59 -5.61 1.71 -7.17
CA GLN A 59 -6.51 0.74 -7.81
C GLN A 59 -7.93 0.75 -7.21
N GLN A 60 -8.07 1.17 -5.94
CA GLN A 60 -9.35 1.42 -5.28
C GLN A 60 -10.38 0.27 -5.28
N THR A 61 -9.94 -0.99 -5.28
CA THR A 61 -10.84 -2.15 -5.15
C THR A 61 -11.12 -2.53 -3.71
N ALA A 62 -12.10 -3.43 -3.49
CA ALA A 62 -12.39 -3.97 -2.17
C ALA A 62 -11.19 -4.75 -1.59
N GLU A 63 -10.45 -5.47 -2.43
CA GLU A 63 -9.23 -6.18 -2.05
C GLU A 63 -8.11 -5.19 -1.69
N SER A 64 -7.94 -4.12 -2.47
CA SER A 64 -7.01 -3.04 -2.11
C SER A 64 -7.35 -2.42 -0.76
N PHE A 65 -8.64 -2.15 -0.50
CA PHE A 65 -9.09 -1.60 0.77
C PHE A 65 -8.76 -2.53 1.94
N ALA A 66 -9.07 -3.83 1.81
CA ALA A 66 -8.78 -4.82 2.84
C ALA A 66 -7.29 -4.95 3.14
N ALA A 67 -6.46 -5.02 2.09
CA ALA A 67 -5.01 -5.12 2.22
C ALA A 67 -4.38 -3.86 2.84
N LEU A 68 -4.89 -2.68 2.50
CA LEU A 68 -4.44 -1.43 3.13
C LEU A 68 -4.82 -1.33 4.60
N LEU A 69 -6.01 -1.80 4.99
CA LEU A 69 -6.39 -1.90 6.40
C LEU A 69 -5.47 -2.84 7.17
N GLU A 70 -5.02 -3.93 6.54
CA GLU A 70 -4.05 -4.85 7.12
C GLU A 70 -2.71 -4.18 7.36
N LEU A 71 -2.13 -3.54 6.33
CA LEU A 71 -0.87 -2.81 6.45
C LEU A 71 -0.94 -1.72 7.52
N MET A 72 -1.99 -0.91 7.52
CA MET A 72 -2.17 0.17 8.50
C MET A 72 -2.22 -0.34 9.95
N LYS A 73 -2.76 -1.54 10.19
CA LYS A 73 -2.93 -2.09 11.54
C LYS A 73 -1.74 -2.90 12.03
N PHE A 74 -1.09 -3.64 11.12
CA PHE A 74 -0.21 -4.74 11.51
C PHE A 74 1.21 -4.62 10.97
N ASP A 75 1.50 -3.70 10.05
CA ASP A 75 2.87 -3.53 9.57
C ASP A 75 3.80 -3.02 10.68
N ASN A 76 4.95 -3.65 10.83
CA ASN A 76 5.92 -3.29 11.86
C ASN A 76 6.62 -1.96 11.58
N THR A 77 6.56 -1.45 10.35
CA THR A 77 7.28 -0.26 9.92
C THR A 77 6.34 0.95 9.87
N PRO A 78 6.56 2.00 10.70
CA PRO A 78 5.65 3.14 10.77
C PRO A 78 5.46 3.90 9.44
N SER A 79 6.46 3.93 8.57
CA SER A 79 6.33 4.54 7.24
C SER A 79 5.35 3.77 6.34
N VAL A 80 5.33 2.43 6.42
CA VAL A 80 4.37 1.60 5.68
C VAL A 80 2.96 1.83 6.22
N ARG A 81 2.78 1.84 7.54
CA ARG A 81 1.48 2.14 8.16
C ARG A 81 0.97 3.54 7.79
N ALA A 82 1.86 4.53 7.80
CA ALA A 82 1.54 5.90 7.40
C ALA A 82 1.12 5.99 5.92
N GLU A 83 1.82 5.29 5.03
CA GLU A 83 1.46 5.24 3.61
C GLU A 83 0.16 4.47 3.37
N ALA A 84 -0.11 3.42 4.15
CA ALA A 84 -1.38 2.71 4.09
C ALA A 84 -2.55 3.62 4.53
N ALA A 85 -2.38 4.43 5.58
CA ALA A 85 -3.35 5.44 5.99
C ALA A 85 -3.57 6.51 4.91
N ASN A 86 -2.49 7.02 4.30
CA ASN A 86 -2.59 7.96 3.17
C ASN A 86 -3.36 7.34 1.99
N SER A 87 -3.05 6.09 1.65
CA SER A 87 -3.68 5.38 0.54
C SER A 87 -5.15 5.06 0.81
N LEU A 88 -5.51 4.75 2.06
CA LEU A 88 -6.91 4.57 2.48
C LEU A 88 -7.74 5.84 2.32
N SER A 89 -7.13 7.02 2.47
CA SER A 89 -7.84 8.30 2.28
C SER A 89 -8.48 8.44 0.89
N LEU A 90 -7.89 7.81 -0.13
CA LEU A 90 -8.39 7.83 -1.50
C LEU A 90 -9.78 7.17 -1.61
N PHE A 91 -10.10 6.24 -0.72
CA PHE A 91 -11.42 5.58 -0.67
C PHE A 91 -12.50 6.49 -0.06
N GLY A 92 -12.15 7.70 0.37
CA GLY A 92 -13.10 8.68 0.89
C GLY A 92 -13.79 8.23 2.17
N ARG A 93 -15.10 8.49 2.28
CA ARG A 93 -15.85 8.35 3.54
C ARG A 93 -15.81 6.95 4.15
N ILE A 94 -15.69 5.89 3.35
CA ILE A 94 -15.65 4.51 3.88
C ILE A 94 -14.39 4.25 4.70
N ALA A 95 -13.30 5.00 4.50
CA ALA A 95 -12.07 4.86 5.26
C ALA A 95 -12.10 5.61 6.61
N ALA A 96 -12.98 6.61 6.77
CA ALA A 96 -12.91 7.56 7.87
C ALA A 96 -12.95 6.91 9.26
N ALA A 97 -13.87 5.95 9.48
CA ALA A 97 -13.99 5.27 10.78
C ALA A 97 -12.73 4.45 11.11
N HIS A 98 -12.12 3.82 10.10
CA HIS A 98 -10.89 3.05 10.27
C HIS A 98 -9.68 3.95 10.56
N LEU A 99 -9.60 5.08 9.86
CA LEU A 99 -8.57 6.10 10.07
C LEU A 99 -8.67 6.68 11.48
N VAL A 100 -9.84 7.12 11.93
CA VAL A 100 -10.05 7.64 13.30
C VAL A 100 -9.62 6.60 14.34
N GLN A 101 -10.04 5.34 14.17
CA GLN A 101 -9.66 4.27 15.08
C GLN A 101 -8.14 4.08 15.13
N ALA A 102 -7.46 4.04 13.97
CA ALA A 102 -6.01 3.92 13.91
C ALA A 102 -5.30 5.13 14.53
N CYS A 103 -5.83 6.35 14.40
CA CYS A 103 -5.24 7.54 15.01
C CYS A 103 -5.25 7.50 16.55
N ILE A 104 -6.24 6.81 17.13
CA ILE A 104 -6.37 6.61 18.57
C ILE A 104 -5.42 5.50 19.06
N GLN A 105 -5.22 4.45 18.24
CA GLN A 105 -4.49 3.25 18.62
C GLN A 105 -2.98 3.30 18.31
N ASP A 106 -2.58 3.94 17.22
CA ASP A 106 -1.17 4.03 16.82
C ASP A 106 -0.47 5.13 17.62
N ASP A 107 0.63 4.79 18.28
CA ASP A 107 1.42 5.70 19.10
C ASP A 107 2.45 6.49 18.28
N HIS A 108 2.73 6.07 17.05
CA HIS A 108 3.78 6.64 16.25
C HIS A 108 3.34 7.95 15.59
N TRP A 109 4.06 9.04 15.90
CA TRP A 109 3.72 10.40 15.47
C TRP A 109 3.48 10.53 13.96
N LEU A 110 4.27 9.83 13.14
CA LEU A 110 4.17 9.88 11.68
C LEU A 110 2.81 9.33 11.20
N VAL A 111 2.36 8.20 11.75
CA VAL A 111 1.11 7.55 11.36
C VAL A 111 -0.06 8.45 11.74
N ARG A 112 -0.06 8.94 12.99
CA ARG A 112 -1.09 9.89 13.47
C ARG A 112 -1.14 11.16 12.62
N ARG A 113 0.00 11.73 12.24
CA ARG A 113 0.06 12.92 11.36
C ARG A 113 -0.54 12.63 9.99
N SER A 114 -0.18 11.50 9.37
CA SER A 114 -0.74 11.08 8.09
C SER A 114 -2.25 10.90 8.15
N ILE A 115 -2.76 10.25 9.20
CA ILE A 115 -4.19 10.08 9.40
C ILE A 115 -4.90 11.43 9.58
N MET A 116 -4.36 12.32 10.40
CA MET A 116 -4.96 13.65 10.58
C MET A 116 -5.04 14.41 9.26
N ALA A 117 -4.00 14.36 8.43
CA ALA A 117 -4.02 14.97 7.10
C ALA A 117 -5.05 14.32 6.16
N ALA A 118 -5.28 13.01 6.29
CA ALA A 118 -6.27 12.26 5.51
C ALA A 118 -7.72 12.53 5.93
N LEU A 119 -7.97 13.15 7.09
CA LEU A 119 -9.30 13.42 7.63
C LEU A 119 -9.78 14.87 7.46
N VAL A 120 -8.96 15.74 6.85
CA VAL A 120 -9.31 17.14 6.52
C VAL A 120 -10.03 17.19 5.18
#